data_AF-A0A9E3RPS1-F1
#
_entry.id   AF-A0A9E3RPS1-F1
#
_cell.length_a   1.000
_cell.length_b   1.000
_cell.length_c   1.000
_cell.angle_alpha   90.00
_cell.angle_beta   90.00
_cell.angle_gamma   90.00
#
_symmetry.space_group_name_H-M   'P 1'
#
loop_
_entity.id
_entity.type
_entity.pdbx_description
1 polymer ?
#
loop_
_entity_poly.entity_id
_entity_poly.type
_entity_poly.pdbx_seq_one_letter_code
_entity_poly.pdbx_strand_id
1 'polypeptide(L)'
;MKKVIVSIVLVLINLNLQLQAQSPFSSNKQSLLFSNTQSGASERWISLFAPTSLSANYRLLLPTTAPTAGQTLNTASISGSDYTMQWANWVTGSGTSTQVAYWSTSTALSSSSNLYWDNTNGRLGIGTSSPGQKLEVMNGNVLLNNNNNTSAELRIAEPSTSGSHYTAFKAQAQSSNVTYTLPASDGPNGAYLSTNGSGGLTWTPMGTTIIVRKSADESVTNNTALQDDNELFFSISANEIWEVDAMIRVYGGGGDIKFALVLPTGATMWISAMGDNDASNDDYVEMTSSGVGYTFNPSGPWEITATGTLVHLHGLIVNSTNAGTVKFQWAQAYSNGTPTTVKINSFIRAERIQ
;
A
#
# COMPACT_ATOMS: atom_id res chain seq x y z
N MET A 1 -27.22 -64.97 55.37
CA MET A 1 -28.37 -64.12 54.99
C MET A 1 -28.68 -64.38 53.51
N LYS A 2 -29.86 -64.94 53.20
CA LYS A 2 -30.29 -65.17 51.81
C LYS A 2 -30.59 -63.81 51.18
N LYS A 3 -29.86 -63.44 50.11
CA LYS A 3 -30.20 -62.29 49.26
C LYS A 3 -31.42 -62.68 48.42
N VAL A 4 -32.54 -62.04 48.66
CA VAL A 4 -33.70 -62.10 47.76
C VAL A 4 -33.45 -61.09 46.65
N ILE A 5 -33.17 -61.56 45.44
CA ILE A 5 -33.22 -60.73 44.24
C ILE A 5 -34.68 -60.77 43.79
N VAL A 6 -35.40 -59.68 43.99
CA VAL A 6 -36.73 -59.49 43.40
C VAL A 6 -36.53 -58.98 41.98
N SER A 7 -36.56 -59.90 41.00
CA SER A 7 -36.71 -59.52 39.59
C SER A 7 -38.16 -59.14 39.33
N ILE A 8 -38.45 -57.86 39.17
CA ILE A 8 -39.74 -57.38 38.65
C ILE A 8 -39.57 -57.22 37.14
N VAL A 9 -40.19 -58.11 36.37
CA VAL A 9 -40.51 -57.87 34.96
C VAL A 9 -41.83 -57.10 34.95
N LEU A 10 -41.81 -55.88 34.42
CA LEU A 10 -42.99 -55.00 34.40
C LEU A 10 -43.57 -54.95 32.98
N VAL A 11 -44.79 -55.47 32.81
CA VAL A 11 -45.66 -55.16 31.66
C VAL A 11 -46.77 -54.23 32.18
N LEU A 12 -46.86 -53.02 31.63
CA LEU A 12 -47.75 -51.95 32.10
C LEU A 12 -49.02 -51.87 31.25
N ILE A 13 -50.18 -51.97 31.88
CA ILE A 13 -51.45 -51.49 31.33
C ILE A 13 -52.19 -50.75 32.45
N ASN A 14 -52.42 -49.44 32.27
CA ASN A 14 -53.30 -48.55 33.05
C ASN A 14 -52.99 -48.30 34.55
N LEU A 15 -52.10 -47.32 34.77
CA LEU A 15 -52.05 -46.30 35.84
C LEU A 15 -52.42 -46.69 37.30
N ASN A 16 -51.38 -46.94 38.12
CA ASN A 16 -51.09 -46.18 39.36
C ASN A 16 -49.76 -46.68 39.96
N LEU A 17 -48.71 -45.87 39.80
CA LEU A 17 -47.36 -46.20 40.26
C LEU A 17 -47.21 -45.78 41.74
N GLN A 18 -47.21 -46.74 42.67
CA GLN A 18 -46.71 -46.54 44.03
C GLN A 18 -45.30 -47.14 44.10
N LEU A 19 -44.27 -46.28 44.03
CA LEU A 19 -42.89 -46.67 44.26
C LEU A 19 -42.58 -46.48 45.75
N GLN A 20 -42.38 -47.59 46.48
CA GLN A 20 -41.83 -47.54 47.83
C GLN A 20 -40.29 -47.57 47.77
N ALA A 21 -39.65 -46.57 48.37
CA ALA A 21 -38.21 -46.53 48.58
C ALA A 21 -37.79 -47.70 49.48
N GLN A 22 -36.80 -48.49 49.05
CA GLN A 22 -36.18 -49.52 49.89
C GLN A 22 -34.74 -49.07 50.22
N SER A 23 -34.46 -48.84 51.51
CA SER A 23 -33.10 -48.55 51.97
C SER A 23 -32.22 -49.82 51.90
N PRO A 24 -30.91 -49.63 51.71
CA PRO A 24 -30.07 -49.76 52.91
C PRO A 24 -29.08 -48.61 53.10
N PHE A 25 -29.22 -47.49 52.38
CA PHE A 25 -28.31 -46.36 52.55
C PHE A 25 -28.79 -45.45 53.67
N SER A 26 -27.92 -45.32 54.68
CA SER A 26 -27.98 -44.45 55.86
C SER A 26 -28.88 -43.22 55.73
N SER A 27 -29.70 -42.99 56.77
CA SER A 27 -30.44 -41.77 57.12
C SER A 27 -30.34 -40.60 56.12
N ASN A 28 -31.46 -40.32 55.44
CA ASN A 28 -31.81 -39.07 54.73
C ASN A 28 -31.65 -38.99 53.21
N LYS A 29 -31.57 -40.10 52.46
CA LYS A 29 -31.61 -40.04 50.98
C LYS A 29 -32.56 -41.07 50.38
N GLN A 30 -33.76 -40.64 49.98
CA GLN A 30 -34.61 -41.41 49.07
C GLN A 30 -34.14 -41.14 47.64
N SER A 31 -33.86 -42.20 46.89
CA SER A 31 -33.40 -42.09 45.50
C SER A 31 -34.12 -43.09 44.61
N LEU A 32 -34.47 -42.67 43.39
CA LEU A 32 -34.94 -43.57 42.35
C LEU A 32 -33.74 -44.17 41.62
N LEU A 33 -33.58 -45.50 41.67
CA LEU A 33 -32.45 -46.21 41.06
C LEU A 33 -32.83 -46.84 39.72
N PHE A 34 -31.95 -46.70 38.75
CA PHE A 34 -31.97 -47.41 37.48
C PHE A 34 -30.65 -48.20 37.38
N SER A 35 -30.71 -49.52 37.54
CA SER A 35 -29.55 -50.39 37.37
C SER A 35 -29.57 -51.14 36.05
N ASN A 36 -28.39 -51.44 35.52
CA ASN A 36 -28.23 -52.32 34.37
C ASN A 36 -27.26 -53.44 34.76
N THR A 37 -27.72 -54.69 34.63
CA THR A 37 -26.90 -55.88 34.81
C THR A 37 -26.62 -56.47 33.42
N GLN A 38 -25.42 -56.21 32.88
CA GLN A 38 -24.97 -56.90 31.68
C GLN A 38 -24.42 -58.28 32.12
N SER A 39 -24.82 -59.35 31.44
CA SER A 39 -24.41 -60.73 31.79
C SER A 39 -22.89 -60.83 31.98
N GLY A 40 -22.46 -61.13 33.20
CA GLY A 40 -21.05 -61.29 33.56
C GLY A 40 -20.31 -60.04 34.07
N ALA A 41 -20.97 -58.88 34.22
CA ALA A 41 -20.36 -57.64 34.74
C ALA A 41 -20.96 -57.19 36.08
N SER A 42 -20.19 -56.45 36.88
CA SER A 42 -20.66 -55.81 38.12
C SER A 42 -21.80 -54.82 37.83
N GLU A 43 -22.84 -54.84 38.67
CA GLU A 43 -24.02 -53.98 38.54
C GLU A 43 -23.61 -52.49 38.60
N ARG A 44 -24.01 -51.73 37.56
CA ARG A 44 -23.86 -50.27 37.51
C ARG A 44 -25.24 -49.64 37.58
N TRP A 45 -25.35 -48.53 38.30
CA TRP A 45 -26.62 -47.83 38.50
C TRP A 45 -26.46 -46.32 38.32
N ILE A 46 -27.54 -45.69 37.87
CA ILE A 46 -27.76 -44.25 37.87
C ILE A 46 -28.92 -44.00 38.84
N SER A 47 -28.81 -43.01 39.72
CA SER A 47 -29.88 -42.65 40.64
C SER A 47 -30.21 -41.17 40.62
N LEU A 48 -31.48 -40.85 40.85
CA LEU A 48 -31.95 -39.49 41.09
C LEU A 48 -32.19 -39.32 42.59
N PHE A 49 -31.52 -38.35 43.21
CA PHE A 49 -31.65 -38.08 44.65
C PHE A 49 -32.65 -36.95 44.91
N ALA A 50 -33.54 -37.13 45.88
CA ALA A 50 -34.26 -36.01 46.47
C ALA A 50 -33.32 -35.18 47.37
N PRO A 51 -33.48 -33.85 47.46
CA PRO A 51 -32.77 -33.01 48.43
C PRO A 51 -33.03 -33.44 49.87
N THR A 52 -32.09 -33.14 50.78
CA THR A 52 -32.20 -33.50 52.21
C THR A 52 -33.33 -32.77 52.95
N SER A 53 -33.85 -31.68 52.38
CA SER A 53 -35.05 -30.98 52.83
C SER A 53 -35.77 -30.37 51.63
N LEU A 54 -37.11 -30.43 51.64
CA LEU A 54 -37.98 -29.81 50.64
C LEU A 54 -38.94 -28.86 51.35
N SER A 55 -39.06 -27.62 50.86
CA SER A 55 -40.00 -26.63 51.37
C SER A 55 -41.45 -26.86 50.92
N ALA A 56 -41.64 -27.67 49.87
CA ALA A 56 -42.94 -28.07 49.32
C ALA A 56 -42.77 -29.36 48.48
N ASN A 57 -43.89 -29.97 48.10
CA ASN A 57 -43.88 -31.01 47.06
C ASN A 57 -43.58 -30.37 45.70
N TYR A 58 -42.84 -31.05 44.84
CA TYR A 58 -42.58 -30.64 43.46
C TYR A 58 -42.85 -31.80 42.50
N ARG A 59 -43.46 -31.53 41.34
CA ARG A 59 -43.68 -32.52 40.28
C ARG A 59 -42.95 -32.09 39.03
N LEU A 60 -42.25 -33.05 38.40
CA LEU A 60 -41.60 -32.85 37.11
C LEU A 60 -42.46 -33.47 36.01
N LEU A 61 -43.08 -32.65 35.17
CA LEU A 61 -43.78 -33.14 33.98
C LEU A 61 -42.79 -33.25 32.83
N LEU A 62 -42.41 -34.47 32.46
CA LEU A 62 -41.45 -34.73 31.37
C LEU A 62 -42.07 -34.45 29.99
N PRO A 63 -41.27 -34.12 28.96
CA PRO A 63 -41.75 -33.93 27.60
C PRO A 63 -42.37 -35.23 27.07
N THR A 64 -43.42 -35.12 26.26
CA THR A 64 -44.11 -36.27 25.66
C THR A 64 -43.38 -36.88 24.47
N THR A 65 -42.32 -36.23 23.99
CA THR A 65 -41.48 -36.67 22.87
C THR A 65 -40.06 -36.99 23.33
N ALA A 66 -39.32 -37.81 22.58
CA ALA A 66 -37.89 -38.03 22.81
C ALA A 66 -37.05 -36.80 22.37
N PRO A 67 -35.84 -36.60 22.91
CA PRO A 67 -34.93 -35.56 22.42
C PRO A 67 -34.33 -35.92 21.07
N THR A 68 -33.97 -34.90 20.28
CA THR A 68 -33.01 -35.03 19.19
C THR A 68 -31.58 -34.80 19.69
N ALA A 69 -30.57 -35.26 18.95
CA ALA A 69 -29.17 -35.01 19.28
C ALA A 69 -28.90 -33.51 19.48
N GLY A 70 -28.22 -33.16 20.58
CA GLY A 70 -27.89 -31.77 20.94
C GLY A 70 -28.89 -31.09 21.89
N GLN A 71 -30.08 -31.65 22.10
CA GLN A 71 -31.05 -31.12 23.05
C GLN A 71 -30.73 -31.54 24.49
N THR A 72 -31.07 -30.66 25.43
CA THR A 72 -31.02 -30.90 26.88
C THR A 72 -32.41 -30.78 27.48
N LEU A 73 -32.65 -31.44 28.61
CA LEU A 73 -33.89 -31.29 29.36
C LEU A 73 -33.81 -30.02 30.22
N ASN A 74 -34.72 -29.07 30.05
CA ASN A 74 -34.79 -27.87 30.88
C ASN A 74 -36.22 -27.52 31.30
N THR A 75 -36.36 -26.57 32.22
CA THR A 75 -37.65 -26.12 32.74
C THR A 75 -38.33 -25.18 31.74
N ALA A 76 -39.45 -25.62 31.16
CA ALA A 76 -40.27 -24.81 30.24
C ALA A 76 -41.14 -23.80 30.99
N SER A 77 -41.78 -24.23 32.07
CA SER A 77 -42.66 -23.40 32.89
C SER A 77 -42.80 -23.96 34.30
N ILE A 78 -43.23 -23.09 35.22
CA ILE A 78 -43.52 -23.43 36.62
C ILE A 78 -44.94 -22.95 36.93
N SER A 79 -45.80 -23.85 37.41
CA SER A 79 -47.15 -23.54 37.88
C SER A 79 -47.32 -24.13 39.27
N GLY A 80 -47.11 -23.30 40.30
CA GLY A 80 -47.07 -23.77 41.68
C GLY A 80 -45.96 -24.80 41.89
N SER A 81 -46.35 -26.01 42.31
CA SER A 81 -45.45 -27.15 42.51
C SER A 81 -45.13 -27.94 41.25
N ASP A 82 -45.77 -27.63 40.12
CA ASP A 82 -45.63 -28.40 38.88
C ASP A 82 -44.67 -27.70 37.92
N TYR A 83 -43.57 -28.39 37.62
CA TYR A 83 -42.49 -27.92 36.76
C TYR A 83 -42.59 -28.69 35.45
N THR A 84 -42.96 -28.01 34.37
CA THR A 84 -43.03 -28.62 33.04
C THR A 84 -41.65 -28.59 32.40
N MET A 85 -41.14 -29.73 31.97
CA MET A 85 -39.88 -29.86 31.26
C MET A 85 -40.08 -29.84 29.75
N GLN A 86 -39.06 -29.38 29.02
CA GLN A 86 -38.99 -29.45 27.56
C GLN A 86 -37.58 -29.89 27.12
N TRP A 87 -37.49 -30.40 25.90
CA TRP A 87 -36.21 -30.56 25.22
C TRP A 87 -35.85 -29.26 24.51
N ALA A 88 -34.72 -28.66 24.89
CA ALA A 88 -34.26 -27.41 24.31
C ALA A 88 -32.74 -27.43 24.08
N ASN A 89 -32.32 -26.74 23.03
CA ASN A 89 -30.91 -26.39 22.84
C ASN A 89 -30.61 -25.13 23.67
N TRP A 90 -29.50 -25.11 24.43
CA TRP A 90 -29.09 -23.91 25.18
C TRP A 90 -28.68 -22.75 24.25
N VAL A 91 -28.37 -23.09 23.01
CA VAL A 91 -28.08 -22.20 21.90
C VAL A 91 -29.05 -22.55 20.78
N THR A 92 -29.91 -21.61 20.42
CA THR A 92 -30.89 -21.69 19.32
C THR A 92 -30.31 -21.06 18.05
N GLY A 93 -31.00 -21.21 16.91
CA GLY A 93 -30.60 -20.61 15.64
C GLY A 93 -29.82 -21.53 14.68
N SER A 94 -29.61 -21.06 13.46
CA SER A 94 -28.93 -21.79 12.36
C SER A 94 -28.03 -20.85 11.58
N GLY A 95 -26.94 -21.35 11.02
CA GLY A 95 -26.06 -20.60 10.12
C GLY A 95 -26.00 -21.20 8.72
N THR A 96 -25.49 -20.42 7.77
CA THR A 96 -25.11 -20.91 6.43
C THR A 96 -23.62 -21.25 6.43
N SER A 97 -23.24 -22.30 5.68
CA SER A 97 -21.81 -22.60 5.45
C SER A 97 -21.08 -21.35 4.94
N THR A 98 -19.78 -21.25 5.26
CA THR A 98 -18.89 -20.15 4.85
C THR A 98 -19.31 -18.75 5.31
N GLN A 99 -20.23 -18.62 6.26
CA GLN A 99 -20.56 -17.34 6.90
C GLN A 99 -20.10 -17.34 8.35
N VAL A 100 -19.61 -16.20 8.82
CA VAL A 100 -19.23 -16.02 10.23
C VAL A 100 -20.50 -15.97 11.07
N ALA A 101 -20.60 -16.85 12.07
CA ALA A 101 -21.73 -16.87 12.99
C ALA A 101 -21.65 -15.74 14.02
N TYR A 102 -22.78 -15.15 14.36
CA TYR A 102 -22.91 -14.15 15.43
C TYR A 102 -24.20 -14.36 16.21
N TRP A 103 -24.24 -13.86 17.46
CA TRP A 103 -25.44 -13.91 18.28
C TRP A 103 -26.45 -12.86 17.83
N SER A 104 -27.64 -13.30 17.45
CA SER A 104 -28.79 -12.42 17.13
C SER A 104 -29.65 -12.12 18.36
N THR A 105 -29.59 -12.98 19.38
CA THR A 105 -30.15 -12.77 20.72
C THR A 105 -29.18 -13.36 21.76
N SER A 106 -29.50 -13.21 23.05
CA SER A 106 -28.69 -13.82 24.14
C SER A 106 -28.58 -15.35 24.08
N THR A 107 -29.46 -16.01 23.32
CA THR A 107 -29.48 -17.48 23.17
C THR A 107 -29.56 -17.95 21.72
N ALA A 108 -29.52 -17.08 20.72
CA ALA A 108 -29.67 -17.48 19.31
C ALA A 108 -28.48 -17.09 18.42
N LEU A 109 -27.84 -18.05 17.76
CA LEU A 109 -26.87 -17.82 16.69
C LEU A 109 -27.56 -17.53 15.36
N SER A 110 -26.92 -16.70 14.55
CA SER A 110 -27.31 -16.38 13.18
C SER A 110 -26.06 -16.14 12.33
N SER A 111 -26.24 -15.90 11.05
CA SER A 111 -25.17 -15.53 10.12
C SER A 111 -25.67 -14.55 9.07
N SER A 112 -24.74 -13.90 8.37
CA SER A 112 -25.06 -12.97 7.27
C SER A 112 -24.12 -13.21 6.10
N SER A 113 -24.65 -13.09 4.88
CA SER A 113 -23.84 -13.11 3.67
C SER A 113 -22.83 -11.97 3.60
N ASN A 114 -23.01 -10.91 4.41
CA ASN A 114 -22.08 -9.80 4.48
C ASN A 114 -20.80 -10.12 5.27
N LEU A 115 -20.76 -11.20 6.06
CA LEU A 115 -19.57 -11.64 6.79
C LEU A 115 -19.20 -13.06 6.32
N TYR A 116 -18.40 -13.13 5.27
CA TYR A 116 -18.07 -14.36 4.58
C TYR A 116 -16.67 -14.86 4.95
N TRP A 117 -16.55 -16.14 5.26
CA TRP A 117 -15.28 -16.81 5.49
C TRP A 117 -15.03 -17.86 4.40
N ASP A 118 -14.03 -17.60 3.57
CA ASP A 118 -13.55 -18.54 2.57
C ASP A 118 -12.69 -19.63 3.26
N ASN A 119 -13.28 -20.80 3.49
CA ASN A 119 -12.59 -21.94 4.09
C ASN A 119 -11.43 -22.47 3.24
N THR A 120 -11.49 -22.31 1.91
CA THR A 120 -10.49 -22.87 1.00
C THR A 120 -9.20 -22.07 1.06
N ASN A 121 -9.31 -20.73 1.06
CA ASN A 121 -8.16 -19.83 1.02
C ASN A 121 -7.85 -19.16 2.37
N GLY A 122 -8.71 -19.34 3.38
CA GLY A 122 -8.61 -18.72 4.69
C GLY A 122 -8.64 -17.20 4.61
N ARG A 123 -9.74 -16.65 4.08
CA ARG A 123 -9.93 -15.21 3.82
C ARG A 123 -11.27 -14.72 4.37
N LEU A 124 -11.29 -13.53 4.94
CA LEU A 124 -12.48 -12.84 5.41
C LEU A 124 -12.95 -11.81 4.38
N GLY A 125 -14.18 -11.98 3.87
CA GLY A 125 -14.88 -11.01 3.05
C GLY A 125 -15.94 -10.28 3.85
N ILE A 126 -15.97 -8.95 3.74
CA ILE A 126 -17.04 -8.09 4.23
C ILE A 126 -17.76 -7.52 3.01
N GLY A 127 -19.01 -7.93 2.80
CA GLY A 127 -19.80 -7.55 1.63
C GLY A 127 -19.43 -8.32 0.34
N THR A 128 -18.51 -9.28 0.38
CA THR A 128 -18.11 -10.13 -0.76
C THR A 128 -17.97 -11.59 -0.34
N SER A 129 -18.42 -12.53 -1.20
CA SER A 129 -18.25 -13.97 -1.02
C SER A 129 -17.01 -14.53 -1.72
N SER A 130 -16.24 -13.68 -2.41
CA SER A 130 -15.08 -14.10 -3.20
C SER A 130 -13.87 -13.20 -2.91
N PRO A 131 -13.39 -13.11 -1.66
CA PRO A 131 -12.28 -12.24 -1.31
C PRO A 131 -10.97 -12.64 -2.02
N GLY A 132 -10.29 -11.67 -2.63
CA GLY A 132 -9.00 -11.80 -3.32
C GLY A 132 -7.78 -11.84 -2.38
N GLN A 133 -7.94 -11.36 -1.14
CA GLN A 133 -6.89 -11.30 -0.11
C GLN A 133 -7.44 -11.66 1.28
N LYS A 134 -6.56 -11.68 2.29
CA LYS A 134 -6.91 -12.11 3.67
C LYS A 134 -8.09 -11.36 4.28
N LEU A 135 -8.19 -10.06 4.04
CA LEU A 135 -9.32 -9.23 4.43
C LEU A 135 -9.73 -8.38 3.22
N GLU A 136 -10.99 -8.48 2.82
CA GLU A 136 -11.57 -7.65 1.76
C GLU A 136 -12.85 -6.99 2.25
N VAL A 137 -13.01 -5.69 1.99
CA VAL A 137 -14.24 -4.95 2.25
C VAL A 137 -14.73 -4.42 0.91
N MET A 138 -15.86 -4.95 0.42
CA MET A 138 -16.42 -4.56 -0.88
C MET A 138 -17.50 -3.48 -0.68
N ASN A 139 -17.45 -2.42 -1.51
CA ASN A 139 -18.42 -1.32 -1.53
C ASN A 139 -18.59 -0.60 -0.18
N GLY A 140 -17.50 -0.43 0.59
CA GLY A 140 -17.51 0.25 1.89
C GLY A 140 -16.17 0.85 2.28
N ASN A 141 -16.15 1.58 3.40
CA ASN A 141 -14.95 2.23 3.95
C ASN A 141 -14.41 1.46 5.17
N VAL A 142 -13.10 1.55 5.41
CA VAL A 142 -12.46 1.08 6.65
C VAL A 142 -12.04 2.28 7.49
N LEU A 143 -12.70 2.50 8.63
CA LEU A 143 -12.39 3.57 9.57
C LEU A 143 -11.59 3.02 10.76
N LEU A 144 -10.40 3.56 11.01
CA LEU A 144 -9.62 3.31 12.22
C LEU A 144 -9.99 4.36 13.28
N ASN A 145 -11.00 4.04 14.11
CA ASN A 145 -11.56 4.98 15.10
C ASN A 145 -10.87 4.88 16.47
N ASN A 146 -11.03 5.91 17.30
CA ASN A 146 -10.56 5.95 18.69
C ASN A 146 -11.56 6.71 19.60
N ASN A 147 -11.57 6.37 20.89
CA ASN A 147 -12.38 7.05 21.92
C ASN A 147 -11.54 7.46 23.15
N ASN A 148 -10.20 7.45 23.00
CA ASN A 148 -9.23 7.67 24.06
C ASN A 148 -8.25 8.82 23.75
N ASN A 149 -8.65 9.74 22.85
CA ASN A 149 -7.85 10.88 22.39
C ASN A 149 -6.49 10.48 21.78
N THR A 150 -6.37 9.26 21.25
CA THR A 150 -5.16 8.77 20.61
C THR A 150 -5.49 8.26 19.21
N SER A 151 -4.95 8.90 18.17
CA SER A 151 -5.17 8.47 16.79
C SER A 151 -4.71 7.04 16.56
N ALA A 152 -5.54 6.26 15.89
CA ALA A 152 -5.16 4.97 15.33
C ALA A 152 -4.24 5.13 14.11
N GLU A 153 -3.62 4.03 13.68
CA GLU A 153 -2.60 4.02 12.63
C GLU A 153 -2.81 2.81 11.71
N LEU A 154 -2.61 3.00 10.40
CA LEU A 154 -2.34 1.87 9.51
C LEU A 154 -0.85 1.54 9.63
N ARG A 155 -0.51 0.29 9.98
CA ARG A 155 0.87 -0.16 10.16
C ARG A 155 1.25 -1.24 9.17
N ILE A 156 2.47 -1.14 8.65
CA ILE A 156 3.09 -2.09 7.72
C ILE A 156 4.39 -2.56 8.38
N ALA A 157 4.39 -3.79 8.87
CA ALA A 157 5.55 -4.37 9.54
C ALA A 157 6.69 -4.65 8.57
N GLU A 158 7.93 -4.55 9.05
CA GLU A 158 9.09 -5.08 8.34
C GLU A 158 9.03 -6.63 8.26
N PRO A 159 9.86 -7.28 7.42
CA PRO A 159 9.92 -8.74 7.39
C PRO A 159 10.17 -9.32 8.79
N SER A 160 9.47 -10.40 9.16
CA SER A 160 9.49 -10.95 10.53
C SER A 160 10.86 -11.42 11.03
N THR A 161 11.81 -11.62 10.12
CA THR A 161 13.20 -11.99 10.43
C THR A 161 14.12 -10.79 10.62
N SER A 162 13.64 -9.57 10.35
CA SER A 162 14.41 -8.32 10.39
C SER A 162 14.21 -7.53 11.68
N GLY A 163 13.30 -7.96 12.55
CA GLY A 163 12.97 -7.29 13.81
C GLY A 163 11.46 -7.18 14.04
N SER A 164 11.07 -6.18 14.82
CA SER A 164 9.67 -5.89 15.18
C SER A 164 9.26 -4.45 14.83
N HIS A 165 9.95 -3.80 13.90
CA HIS A 165 9.64 -2.44 13.45
C HIS A 165 8.54 -2.40 12.38
N TYR A 166 7.99 -1.22 12.14
CA TYR A 166 6.97 -0.98 11.13
C TYR A 166 7.02 0.46 10.60
N THR A 167 6.48 0.66 9.40
CA THR A 167 6.12 1.98 8.86
C THR A 167 4.63 2.23 9.11
N ALA A 168 4.24 3.46 9.46
CA ALA A 168 2.85 3.79 9.79
C ALA A 168 2.34 5.07 9.12
N PHE A 169 1.04 5.08 8.81
CA PHE A 169 0.28 6.27 8.46
C PHE A 169 -0.64 6.66 9.61
N LYS A 170 -0.56 7.92 10.06
CA LYS A 170 -1.23 8.41 11.26
C LYS A 170 -1.81 9.81 11.06
N ALA A 171 -3.04 10.03 11.55
CA ALA A 171 -3.63 11.36 11.62
C ALA A 171 -3.21 12.12 12.89
N GLN A 172 -3.07 13.43 12.78
CA GLN A 172 -2.93 14.35 13.91
C GLN A 172 -4.28 14.99 14.24
N ALA A 173 -4.36 15.83 15.26
CA ALA A 173 -5.55 16.68 15.46
C ALA A 173 -5.72 17.60 14.24
N GLN A 174 -6.93 17.63 13.66
CA GLN A 174 -7.25 18.38 12.44
C GLN A 174 -8.43 19.33 12.69
N SER A 175 -8.48 20.46 11.99
CA SER A 175 -9.60 21.42 12.05
C SER A 175 -10.77 21.03 11.16
N SER A 176 -10.59 20.06 10.25
CA SER A 176 -11.60 19.52 9.34
C SER A 176 -11.14 18.16 8.80
N ASN A 177 -12.02 17.43 8.11
CA ASN A 177 -11.65 16.19 7.44
C ASN A 177 -10.67 16.47 6.29
N VAL A 178 -9.58 15.71 6.24
CA VAL A 178 -8.61 15.76 5.12
C VAL A 178 -8.75 14.48 4.30
N THR A 179 -8.97 14.61 2.98
CA THR A 179 -9.03 13.48 2.05
C THR A 179 -7.94 13.62 1.01
N TYR A 180 -7.00 12.66 0.97
CA TYR A 180 -5.98 12.58 -0.08
C TYR A 180 -6.47 11.71 -1.24
N THR A 181 -6.63 12.28 -2.43
CA THR A 181 -7.01 11.55 -3.65
C THR A 181 -5.76 11.25 -4.44
N LEU A 182 -5.44 9.96 -4.61
CA LEU A 182 -4.27 9.51 -5.38
C LEU A 182 -4.46 9.75 -6.89
N PRO A 183 -3.35 9.90 -7.66
CA PRO A 183 -3.41 9.93 -9.11
C PRO A 183 -3.96 8.62 -9.71
N ALA A 184 -4.46 8.68 -10.94
CA ALA A 184 -5.01 7.52 -11.64
C ALA A 184 -3.95 6.56 -12.25
N SER A 185 -2.67 6.95 -12.24
CA SER A 185 -1.54 6.16 -12.76
C SER A 185 -0.37 6.19 -11.77
N ASP A 186 0.68 5.42 -12.04
CA ASP A 186 1.92 5.31 -11.24
C ASP A 186 2.96 6.41 -11.50
N GLY A 187 2.77 7.20 -12.55
CA GLY A 187 3.64 8.34 -12.87
C GLY A 187 4.93 7.93 -13.59
N PRO A 188 5.66 8.87 -14.19
CA PRO A 188 6.92 8.54 -14.85
C PRO A 188 8.03 8.22 -13.83
N ASN A 189 9.05 7.47 -14.26
CA ASN A 189 10.21 7.16 -13.43
C ASN A 189 10.83 8.44 -12.83
N GLY A 190 11.07 8.44 -11.53
CA GLY A 190 11.62 9.59 -10.81
C GLY A 190 10.59 10.69 -10.49
N ALA A 191 9.30 10.52 -10.76
CA ALA A 191 8.28 11.46 -10.29
C ALA A 191 8.05 11.35 -8.77
N TYR A 192 7.51 12.41 -8.18
CA TYR A 192 7.06 12.45 -6.79
C TYR A 192 5.58 12.87 -6.70
N LEU A 193 4.90 12.50 -5.61
CA LEU A 193 3.55 12.96 -5.33
C LEU A 193 3.59 14.36 -4.71
N SER A 194 2.91 15.32 -5.33
CA SER A 194 2.70 16.67 -4.80
C SER A 194 1.23 16.88 -4.45
N THR A 195 0.96 17.71 -3.43
CA THR A 195 -0.40 18.10 -3.03
C THR A 195 -0.76 19.44 -3.64
N ASN A 196 -2.01 19.61 -4.06
CA ASN A 196 -2.56 20.90 -4.48
C ASN A 196 -3.03 21.78 -3.30
N GLY A 197 -2.72 21.40 -2.05
CA GLY A 197 -3.16 22.10 -0.84
C GLY A 197 -4.64 21.88 -0.47
N SER A 198 -5.37 21.08 -1.25
CA SER A 198 -6.79 20.77 -1.07
C SER A 198 -7.08 19.27 -1.09
N GLY A 199 -6.05 18.43 -0.92
CA GLY A 199 -6.17 16.97 -0.87
C GLY A 199 -6.04 16.25 -2.21
N GLY A 200 -5.97 16.96 -3.34
CA GLY A 200 -5.62 16.34 -4.63
C GLY A 200 -4.12 16.06 -4.70
N LEU A 201 -3.73 14.80 -4.96
CA LEU A 201 -2.34 14.42 -5.20
C LEU A 201 -2.08 14.21 -6.69
N THR A 202 -0.92 14.67 -7.18
CA THR A 202 -0.49 14.57 -8.58
C THR A 202 0.96 14.10 -8.68
N TRP A 203 1.30 13.33 -9.71
CA TRP A 203 2.70 13.03 -10.03
C TRP A 203 3.36 14.24 -10.68
N THR A 204 4.40 14.76 -10.03
CA THR A 204 5.28 15.80 -10.57
C THR A 204 6.62 15.15 -10.96
N PRO A 205 7.05 15.23 -12.23
CA PRO A 205 8.37 14.75 -12.63
C PRO A 205 9.48 15.47 -11.84
N MET A 206 10.52 14.75 -11.40
CA MET A 206 11.75 15.43 -10.95
C MET A 206 12.48 16.02 -12.15
N GLY A 207 13.04 17.22 -11.99
CA GLY A 207 13.97 17.76 -12.96
C GLY A 207 15.14 16.79 -13.16
N THR A 208 15.45 16.47 -14.42
CA THR A 208 16.57 15.59 -14.76
C THR A 208 17.78 16.47 -15.04
N THR A 209 18.90 16.25 -14.35
CA THR A 209 20.17 16.90 -14.70
C THR A 209 21.01 15.96 -15.56
N ILE A 210 21.39 16.43 -16.75
CA ILE A 210 22.31 15.77 -17.66
C ILE A 210 23.64 16.52 -17.59
N ILE A 211 24.75 15.81 -17.41
CA ILE A 211 26.10 16.39 -17.48
C ILE A 211 26.90 15.64 -18.55
N VAL A 212 27.42 16.39 -19.51
CA VAL A 212 28.26 15.89 -20.59
C VAL A 212 29.61 16.56 -20.46
N ARG A 213 30.66 15.78 -20.18
CA ARG A 213 32.03 16.27 -20.07
C ARG A 213 32.88 15.63 -21.16
N LYS A 214 33.51 16.47 -21.95
CA LYS A 214 34.41 16.08 -23.03
C LYS A 214 35.67 15.39 -22.49
N SER A 215 36.03 14.24 -23.09
CA SER A 215 37.09 13.33 -22.63
C SER A 215 38.39 13.44 -23.43
N ALA A 216 38.38 14.09 -24.60
CA ALA A 216 39.59 14.37 -25.38
C ALA A 216 39.58 15.80 -25.94
N ASP A 217 40.72 16.33 -26.37
CA ASP A 217 40.76 17.58 -27.13
C ASP A 217 40.21 17.37 -28.55
N GLU A 218 39.64 18.42 -29.14
CA GLU A 218 39.26 18.44 -30.55
C GLU A 218 39.74 19.75 -31.19
N SER A 219 40.43 19.66 -32.33
CA SER A 219 41.11 20.77 -32.98
C SER A 219 40.63 20.95 -34.43
N VAL A 220 40.50 22.20 -34.85
CA VAL A 220 40.10 22.59 -36.20
C VAL A 220 41.11 23.58 -36.75
N THR A 221 41.52 23.40 -38.01
CA THR A 221 42.53 24.21 -38.69
C THR A 221 42.08 24.51 -40.12
N ASN A 222 42.28 25.75 -40.58
CA ASN A 222 41.87 26.24 -41.90
C ASN A 222 40.41 25.93 -42.26
N ASN A 223 39.50 25.96 -41.29
CA ASN A 223 38.09 25.64 -41.53
C ASN A 223 37.17 26.55 -40.71
N THR A 224 36.30 27.27 -41.41
CA THR A 224 35.28 28.16 -40.84
C THR A 224 33.87 27.59 -40.94
N ALA A 225 33.67 26.39 -41.49
CA ALA A 225 32.37 25.73 -41.51
C ALA A 225 32.08 25.09 -40.14
N LEU A 226 30.90 25.40 -39.56
CA LEU A 226 30.45 24.80 -38.30
C LEU A 226 30.40 23.27 -38.43
N GLN A 227 30.89 22.58 -37.41
CA GLN A 227 30.76 21.13 -37.26
C GLN A 227 30.30 20.78 -35.84
N ASP A 228 29.68 19.63 -35.69
CA ASP A 228 29.34 19.07 -34.37
C ASP A 228 30.62 18.80 -33.58
N ASP A 229 30.66 19.21 -32.30
CA ASP A 229 31.64 18.66 -31.38
C ASP A 229 31.36 17.17 -31.18
N ASN A 230 32.43 16.37 -31.06
CA ASN A 230 32.31 14.91 -31.01
C ASN A 230 31.67 14.38 -29.72
N GLU A 231 31.58 15.19 -28.65
CA GLU A 231 31.13 14.74 -27.34
C GLU A 231 30.10 15.67 -26.69
N LEU A 232 30.12 16.98 -27.00
CA LEU A 232 29.28 17.98 -26.33
C LEU A 232 27.85 18.05 -26.91
N PHE A 233 27.05 17.02 -26.60
CA PHE A 233 25.64 16.95 -26.96
C PHE A 233 24.80 16.17 -25.93
N PHE A 234 23.51 16.50 -25.81
CA PHE A 234 22.57 15.80 -24.92
C PHE A 234 21.19 15.65 -25.55
N SER A 235 20.43 14.64 -25.12
CA SER A 235 19.07 14.37 -25.65
C SER A 235 18.00 15.04 -24.78
N ILE A 236 16.96 15.56 -25.44
CA ILE A 236 15.77 16.13 -24.81
C ILE A 236 14.50 15.52 -25.44
N SER A 237 13.46 15.34 -24.64
CA SER A 237 12.16 14.84 -25.09
C SER A 237 11.25 15.99 -25.54
N ALA A 238 10.14 15.66 -26.21
CA ALA A 238 9.12 16.64 -26.56
C ALA A 238 8.43 17.19 -25.29
N ASN A 239 7.99 18.46 -25.35
CA ASN A 239 7.31 19.18 -24.26
C ASN A 239 8.15 19.34 -22.97
N GLU A 240 9.45 19.60 -23.10
CA GLU A 240 10.34 19.84 -21.96
C GLU A 240 10.95 21.25 -22.00
N ILE A 241 11.21 21.82 -20.83
CA ILE A 241 11.95 23.07 -20.65
C ILE A 241 13.24 22.78 -19.89
N TRP A 242 14.35 23.26 -20.42
CA TRP A 242 15.69 22.99 -19.90
C TRP A 242 16.46 24.28 -19.64
N GLU A 243 17.04 24.39 -18.45
CA GLU A 243 18.13 25.32 -18.19
C GLU A 243 19.45 24.67 -18.65
N VAL A 244 20.29 25.41 -19.36
CA VAL A 244 21.58 24.94 -19.86
C VAL A 244 22.69 25.83 -19.33
N ASP A 245 23.76 25.21 -18.85
CA ASP A 245 24.97 25.83 -18.33
C ASP A 245 26.18 25.07 -18.90
N ALA A 246 26.94 25.68 -19.79
CA ALA A 246 28.08 25.06 -20.45
C ALA A 246 29.34 25.88 -20.27
N MET A 247 30.46 25.23 -19.99
CA MET A 247 31.76 25.86 -19.91
C MET A 247 32.66 25.22 -20.97
N ILE A 248 33.01 25.99 -21.99
CA ILE A 248 33.82 25.54 -23.11
C ILE A 248 35.22 26.12 -22.96
N ARG A 249 36.21 25.25 -22.85
CA ARG A 249 37.62 25.61 -22.75
C ARG A 249 38.20 25.66 -24.16
N VAL A 250 38.57 26.84 -24.63
CA VAL A 250 39.02 27.04 -26.00
C VAL A 250 40.45 27.56 -26.01
N TYR A 251 41.32 26.90 -26.76
CA TYR A 251 42.72 27.27 -26.94
C TYR A 251 42.98 27.57 -28.41
N GLY A 252 43.75 28.61 -28.69
CA GLY A 252 44.04 28.96 -30.08
C GLY A 252 44.84 30.25 -30.22
N GLY A 253 44.35 31.13 -31.06
CA GLY A 253 45.00 32.38 -31.44
C GLY A 253 44.19 33.00 -32.57
N GLY A 254 44.86 33.45 -33.64
CA GLY A 254 44.21 34.16 -34.74
C GLY A 254 43.17 33.42 -35.59
N GLY A 255 42.80 32.19 -35.24
CA GLY A 255 41.63 31.52 -35.81
C GLY A 255 40.34 31.84 -35.07
N ASP A 256 40.45 32.22 -33.78
CA ASP A 256 39.35 32.50 -32.87
C ASP A 256 38.28 31.37 -32.88
N ILE A 257 37.10 31.56 -32.29
CA ILE A 257 36.03 30.57 -32.28
C ILE A 257 34.71 31.15 -32.80
N LYS A 258 34.08 30.39 -33.71
CA LYS A 258 32.67 30.53 -34.05
C LYS A 258 31.92 29.31 -33.52
N PHE A 259 30.81 29.54 -32.83
CA PHE A 259 30.06 28.47 -32.17
C PHE A 259 28.55 28.61 -32.38
N ALA A 260 27.84 27.51 -32.19
CA ALA A 260 26.38 27.45 -32.28
C ALA A 260 25.84 26.35 -31.37
N LEU A 261 24.55 26.44 -31.04
CA LEU A 261 23.78 25.31 -30.55
C LEU A 261 22.78 24.90 -31.62
N VAL A 262 22.75 23.61 -31.95
CA VAL A 262 21.73 23.03 -32.82
C VAL A 262 20.70 22.34 -31.95
N LEU A 263 19.44 22.73 -32.09
CA LEU A 263 18.31 22.19 -31.35
C LEU A 263 17.46 21.26 -32.23
N PRO A 264 16.61 20.41 -31.63
CA PRO A 264 15.56 19.71 -32.37
C PRO A 264 14.63 20.67 -33.11
N THR A 265 14.08 20.24 -34.24
CA THR A 265 13.13 21.06 -35.01
C THR A 265 11.90 21.41 -34.17
N GLY A 266 11.62 22.71 -34.04
CA GLY A 266 10.51 23.24 -33.24
C GLY A 266 10.90 23.66 -31.82
N ALA A 267 12.17 23.53 -31.43
CA ALA A 267 12.70 24.08 -30.20
C ALA A 267 13.16 25.55 -30.37
N THR A 268 13.09 26.31 -29.27
CA THR A 268 13.57 27.69 -29.18
C THR A 268 14.61 27.80 -28.07
N MET A 269 15.55 28.73 -28.19
CA MET A 269 16.55 29.01 -27.16
C MET A 269 16.73 30.50 -26.88
N TRP A 270 17.17 30.80 -25.67
CA TRP A 270 17.67 32.10 -25.22
C TRP A 270 18.91 31.85 -24.37
N ILE A 271 20.08 31.89 -25.00
CA ILE A 271 21.35 31.53 -24.37
C ILE A 271 22.27 32.74 -24.39
N SER A 272 22.76 33.13 -23.22
CA SER A 272 23.87 34.07 -23.08
C SER A 272 25.18 33.33 -23.28
N ALA A 273 26.02 33.83 -24.18
CA ALA A 273 27.42 33.41 -24.31
C ALA A 273 28.33 34.51 -23.78
N MET A 274 29.26 34.14 -22.90
CA MET A 274 30.25 35.05 -22.32
C MET A 274 31.66 34.52 -22.55
N GLY A 275 32.57 35.36 -23.06
CA GLY A 275 34.02 35.12 -23.11
C GLY A 275 34.76 35.91 -22.02
N ASP A 276 35.98 35.53 -21.64
CA ASP A 276 36.81 36.34 -20.73
C ASP A 276 38.27 36.28 -21.19
N ASN A 277 38.76 37.35 -21.82
CA ASN A 277 40.20 37.60 -21.96
C ASN A 277 40.59 39.01 -22.47
N ASP A 278 39.65 39.93 -22.74
CA ASP A 278 39.99 41.30 -23.17
C ASP A 278 39.44 42.37 -22.20
N ALA A 279 40.10 43.52 -22.15
CA ALA A 279 39.75 44.66 -21.32
C ALA A 279 38.68 45.58 -21.95
N SER A 280 37.96 45.10 -22.96
CA SER A 280 36.96 45.88 -23.73
C SER A 280 35.52 45.49 -23.38
N ASN A 281 34.56 46.33 -23.78
CA ASN A 281 33.24 46.41 -23.15
C ASN A 281 32.22 45.32 -23.51
N ASP A 282 32.45 44.45 -24.50
CA ASP A 282 31.40 43.54 -24.99
C ASP A 282 31.89 42.08 -25.13
N ASP A 283 31.92 41.38 -24.00
CA ASP A 283 32.17 39.93 -23.89
C ASP A 283 30.88 39.08 -24.04
N TYR A 284 29.77 39.68 -24.45
CA TYR A 284 28.44 39.08 -24.41
C TYR A 284 27.82 38.90 -25.80
N VAL A 285 27.26 37.71 -26.05
CA VAL A 285 26.44 37.43 -27.24
C VAL A 285 25.17 36.69 -26.83
N GLU A 286 24.00 37.20 -27.25
CA GLU A 286 22.73 36.49 -27.10
C GLU A 286 22.50 35.56 -28.30
N MET A 287 22.36 34.27 -28.03
CA MET A 287 22.02 33.25 -29.01
C MET A 287 20.52 32.94 -28.96
N THR A 288 19.81 33.25 -30.03
CA THR A 288 18.34 33.07 -30.15
C THR A 288 17.92 32.14 -31.29
N SER A 289 18.86 31.73 -32.16
CA SER A 289 18.57 30.95 -33.37
C SER A 289 19.41 29.66 -33.46
N SER A 290 18.73 28.52 -33.57
CA SER A 290 19.37 27.20 -33.68
C SER A 290 20.24 27.08 -34.93
N GLY A 291 21.46 26.57 -34.78
CA GLY A 291 22.41 26.30 -35.87
C GLY A 291 23.03 27.54 -36.52
N VAL A 292 22.81 28.74 -35.96
CA VAL A 292 23.45 29.98 -36.41
C VAL A 292 24.79 30.15 -35.70
N GLY A 293 25.84 30.48 -36.45
CA GLY A 293 27.17 30.72 -35.90
C GLY A 293 27.32 32.10 -35.29
N TYR A 294 27.76 32.13 -34.02
CA TYR A 294 28.04 33.32 -33.23
C TYR A 294 29.55 33.43 -32.97
N THR A 295 30.07 34.65 -32.90
CA THR A 295 31.47 34.97 -32.56
C THR A 295 31.47 36.06 -31.51
N PHE A 296 32.50 36.10 -30.67
CA PHE A 296 32.80 37.30 -29.90
C PHE A 296 33.37 38.36 -30.85
N ASN A 297 33.03 39.63 -30.64
CA ASN A 297 33.55 40.80 -31.36
C ASN A 297 33.92 40.61 -32.86
N PRO A 298 33.00 40.87 -33.81
CA PRO A 298 33.27 40.67 -35.23
C PRO A 298 34.35 41.60 -35.83
N SER A 299 34.98 42.49 -35.05
CA SER A 299 35.88 43.54 -35.54
C SER A 299 37.12 43.84 -34.67
N GLY A 300 37.40 43.10 -33.59
CA GLY A 300 38.46 43.43 -32.62
C GLY A 300 39.62 42.42 -32.52
N PRO A 301 40.56 42.64 -31.56
CA PRO A 301 41.71 41.75 -31.34
C PRO A 301 41.27 40.39 -30.77
N TRP A 302 42.06 39.33 -31.04
CA TRP A 302 41.71 37.93 -30.76
C TRP A 302 41.29 37.63 -29.31
N GLU A 303 40.03 37.24 -29.10
CA GLU A 303 39.48 36.87 -27.79
C GLU A 303 40.00 35.50 -27.30
N ILE A 304 40.34 34.60 -28.22
CA ILE A 304 40.96 33.31 -27.89
C ILE A 304 42.48 33.42 -27.89
N THR A 305 43.07 33.17 -26.72
CA THR A 305 44.52 33.21 -26.53
C THR A 305 45.17 31.83 -26.64
N ALA A 306 46.49 31.80 -26.80
CA ALA A 306 47.27 30.56 -26.81
C ALA A 306 47.27 29.84 -25.45
N THR A 307 47.05 30.58 -24.35
CA THR A 307 46.92 30.04 -22.99
C THR A 307 45.51 29.57 -22.66
N GLY A 308 44.54 29.93 -23.50
CA GLY A 308 43.15 29.51 -23.42
C GLY A 308 42.21 30.61 -22.88
N THR A 309 40.97 30.55 -23.34
CA THR A 309 39.84 31.38 -22.90
C THR A 309 38.68 30.46 -22.51
N LEU A 310 37.86 30.91 -21.57
CA LEU A 310 36.61 30.23 -21.22
C LEU A 310 35.45 30.88 -21.95
N VAL A 311 34.61 30.05 -22.55
CA VAL A 311 33.31 30.46 -23.07
C VAL A 311 32.23 29.84 -22.20
N HIS A 312 31.50 30.68 -21.48
CA HIS A 312 30.36 30.27 -20.65
C HIS A 312 29.07 30.49 -21.42
N LEU A 313 28.29 29.43 -21.61
CA LEU A 313 26.93 29.51 -22.14
C LEU A 313 25.95 29.29 -20.99
N HIS A 314 24.98 30.17 -20.80
CA HIS A 314 23.91 30.00 -19.82
C HIS A 314 22.56 30.47 -20.37
N GLY A 315 21.51 29.68 -20.17
CA GLY A 315 20.15 30.13 -20.48
C GLY A 315 19.15 29.00 -20.66
N LEU A 316 18.12 29.25 -21.48
CA LEU A 316 16.95 28.40 -21.58
C LEU A 316 16.81 27.74 -22.96
N ILE A 317 16.39 26.49 -22.99
CA ILE A 317 15.88 25.78 -24.17
C ILE A 317 14.45 25.33 -23.89
N VAL A 318 13.52 25.65 -24.80
CA VAL A 318 12.12 25.21 -24.75
C VAL A 318 11.88 24.29 -25.93
N ASN A 319 11.61 23.01 -25.67
CA ASN A 319 11.33 22.03 -26.72
C ASN A 319 9.83 21.70 -26.79
N SER A 320 9.22 21.97 -27.94
CA SER A 320 7.77 21.85 -28.10
C SER A 320 7.34 20.45 -28.55
N THR A 321 7.75 20.00 -29.73
CA THR A 321 7.04 18.93 -30.46
C THR A 321 7.86 17.67 -30.71
N ASN A 322 9.16 17.78 -31.01
CA ASN A 322 9.98 16.64 -31.40
C ASN A 322 11.08 16.38 -30.38
N ALA A 323 11.18 15.14 -29.91
CA ALA A 323 12.37 14.70 -29.19
C ALA A 323 13.60 14.76 -30.12
N GLY A 324 14.78 15.01 -29.56
CA GLY A 324 16.01 15.06 -30.35
C GLY A 324 17.23 15.42 -29.51
N THR A 325 18.28 15.85 -30.18
CA THR A 325 19.58 16.14 -29.56
C THR A 325 19.88 17.63 -29.66
N VAL A 326 20.29 18.22 -28.54
CA VAL A 326 20.96 19.52 -28.50
C VAL A 326 22.45 19.29 -28.70
N LYS A 327 23.05 19.93 -29.70
CA LYS A 327 24.47 19.76 -30.05
C LYS A 327 25.21 21.08 -29.99
N PHE A 328 26.39 21.09 -29.40
CA PHE A 328 27.34 22.18 -29.56
C PHE A 328 28.06 22.03 -30.89
N GLN A 329 28.02 23.07 -31.71
CA GLN A 329 28.77 23.16 -32.96
C GLN A 329 29.81 24.25 -32.88
N TRP A 330 30.96 24.04 -33.53
CA TRP A 330 32.00 25.06 -33.58
C TRP A 330 32.93 24.93 -34.80
N ALA A 331 33.67 26.00 -35.06
CA ALA A 331 34.71 26.12 -36.07
C ALA A 331 35.67 27.26 -35.71
N GLN A 332 36.68 27.51 -36.55
CA GLN A 332 37.40 28.78 -36.48
C GLN A 332 36.47 29.92 -36.94
N ALA A 333 36.53 31.07 -36.29
CA ALA A 333 35.87 32.27 -36.80
C ALA A 333 36.54 32.76 -38.09
N TYR A 334 37.86 32.64 -38.15
CA TYR A 334 38.70 33.01 -39.29
C TYR A 334 39.61 31.83 -39.67
N SER A 335 39.76 31.57 -40.97
CA SER A 335 40.65 30.50 -41.43
C SER A 335 42.09 30.78 -41.01
N ASN A 336 42.67 29.93 -40.17
CA ASN A 336 44.02 30.12 -39.64
C ASN A 336 44.77 28.79 -39.53
N GLY A 337 46.09 28.83 -39.78
CA GLY A 337 46.98 27.68 -39.65
C GLY A 337 47.26 27.25 -38.21
N THR A 338 47.08 28.14 -37.23
CA THR A 338 47.06 27.79 -35.81
C THR A 338 45.71 27.14 -35.48
N PRO A 339 45.68 25.92 -34.91
CA PRO A 339 44.41 25.26 -34.59
C PRO A 339 43.62 26.01 -33.50
N THR A 340 42.31 26.15 -33.71
CA THR A 340 41.38 26.41 -32.60
C THR A 340 41.00 25.06 -32.00
N THR A 341 41.11 24.91 -30.69
CA THR A 341 40.95 23.63 -29.98
C THR A 341 39.95 23.76 -28.84
N VAL A 342 38.86 23.01 -28.88
CA VAL A 342 37.99 22.77 -27.73
C VAL A 342 38.61 21.68 -26.87
N LYS A 343 38.95 22.01 -25.63
CA LYS A 343 39.75 21.13 -24.77
C LYS A 343 38.91 20.12 -24.01
N ILE A 344 39.57 19.04 -23.61
CA ILE A 344 39.13 18.13 -22.57
C ILE A 344 38.64 18.91 -21.32
N ASN A 345 37.61 18.38 -20.67
CA ASN A 345 36.92 18.96 -19.51
C ASN A 345 36.07 20.19 -19.81
N SER A 346 35.91 20.58 -21.08
CA SER A 346 34.74 21.35 -21.47
C SER A 346 33.48 20.53 -21.15
N PHE A 347 32.41 21.17 -20.71
CA PHE A 347 31.20 20.46 -20.32
C PHE A 347 29.92 21.23 -20.65
N ILE A 348 28.82 20.49 -20.71
CA ILE A 348 27.44 20.99 -20.70
C ILE A 348 26.72 20.35 -19.51
N ARG A 349 26.12 21.15 -18.65
CA ARG A 349 25.09 20.75 -17.67
C ARG A 349 23.74 21.24 -18.19
N ALA A 350 22.76 20.36 -18.26
CA ALA A 350 21.39 20.70 -18.62
C ALA A 350 20.44 20.19 -17.54
N GLU A 351 19.56 21.02 -17.02
CA GLU A 351 18.58 20.67 -16.00
C GLU A 351 17.17 20.87 -16.54
N ARG A 352 16.37 19.80 -16.56
CA ARG A 352 14.96 19.91 -16.90
C ARG A 352 14.23 20.61 -15.77
N ILE A 353 13.58 21.71 -16.08
CA ILE A 353 12.82 22.50 -15.10
C ILE A 353 11.31 22.39 -15.33
N GLN A 354 10.87 21.81 -16.46
CA GLN A 354 9.47 21.45 -16.72
C GLN A 354 9.37 20.28 -17.70
#